data_AF-A0A938P9G5-F1
#
_entry.id   AF-A0A938P9G5-F1
#
_cell.length_a   1.000
_cell.length_b   1.000
_cell.length_c   1.000
_cell.angle_alpha   90.00
_cell.angle_beta   90.00
_cell.angle_gamma   90.00
#
_symmetry.space_group_name_H-M   'P 1'
#
loop_
_entity.id
_entity.type
_entity.pdbx_description
1 polymer ?
#
loop_
_entity_poly.entity_id
_entity_poly.type
_entity_poly.pdbx_seq_one_letter_code
_entity_poly.pdbx_strand_id
1 'polypeptide(L)'
;MKNLSEYIGQELILTQPKFLKREYELNFGEEQLMKINVAGFFGNSVLIETSIGNWEIYKESIWRAGYSIRLKGRELPFAKYVKDKFKSSGTIELPRGQKLKIESNIWKGTYQLKNQAGTILTTFNNKISFKEKMIIKIENRSELLDTHPWLLILIWFIALQRKQRAAAS
;
A
#
# COMPACT_ATOMS: atom_id res chain seq x y z
N MET A 1 17.89 3.38 4.49
CA MET A 1 17.06 2.18 4.31
C MET A 1 17.72 1.30 3.27
N LYS A 2 17.78 -0.01 3.52
CA LYS A 2 18.14 -1.02 2.50
C LYS A 2 17.06 -1.13 1.43
N ASN A 3 17.34 -1.84 0.33
CA ASN A 3 16.29 -2.17 -0.65
C ASN A 3 15.22 -3.06 -0.01
N LEU A 4 13.95 -2.93 -0.42
CA LEU A 4 12.85 -3.73 0.13
C LEU A 4 13.06 -5.23 -0.11
N SER A 5 13.67 -5.58 -1.24
CA SER A 5 14.10 -6.93 -1.58
C SER A 5 15.18 -7.50 -0.66
N GLU A 6 15.82 -6.71 0.20
CA GLU A 6 16.74 -7.23 1.21
C GLU A 6 16.00 -7.78 2.44
N TYR A 7 14.71 -7.45 2.59
CA TYR A 7 13.84 -7.95 3.65
C TYR A 7 13.02 -9.18 3.21
N ILE A 8 13.47 -9.92 2.18
CA ILE A 8 12.80 -11.16 1.73
C ILE A 8 12.71 -12.17 2.88
N GLY A 9 11.52 -12.76 3.03
CA GLY A 9 11.22 -13.71 4.11
C GLY A 9 11.01 -13.07 5.47
N GLN A 10 11.29 -11.77 5.61
CA GLN A 10 11.11 -11.02 6.86
C GLN A 10 9.70 -10.44 6.96
N GLU A 11 9.28 -10.15 8.19
CA GLU A 11 8.03 -9.47 8.49
C GLU A 11 8.27 -7.98 8.74
N LEU A 12 7.65 -7.14 7.92
CA LEU A 12 7.55 -5.70 8.16
C LEU A 12 6.24 -5.41 8.87
N ILE A 13 6.27 -4.53 9.85
CA ILE A 13 5.12 -4.25 10.69
C ILE A 13 4.66 -2.82 10.45
N LEU A 14 3.43 -2.67 9.94
CA LEU A 14 2.78 -1.38 9.84
C LEU A 14 1.93 -1.14 11.09
N THR A 15 2.21 -0.04 11.78
CA THR A 15 1.55 0.33 13.05
C THR A 15 1.08 1.78 13.05
N GLN A 16 0.10 2.07 13.91
CA GLN A 16 -0.35 3.43 14.23
C GLN A 16 0.18 3.80 15.62
N PRO A 17 1.24 4.62 15.74
CA PRO A 17 1.84 4.93 17.04
C PRO A 17 0.86 5.63 17.99
N LYS A 18 0.04 6.54 17.46
CA LYS A 18 -0.93 7.34 18.19
C LYS A 18 -2.34 7.10 17.64
N PHE A 19 -3.20 6.47 18.42
CA PHE A 19 -4.55 6.07 18.00
C PHE A 19 -5.43 7.23 17.47
N LEU A 20 -5.26 8.43 18.04
CA LEU A 20 -6.01 9.62 17.64
C LEU A 20 -5.46 10.31 16.39
N LYS A 21 -4.22 10.00 15.97
CA LYS A 21 -3.60 10.62 14.81
C LYS A 21 -3.63 9.69 13.62
N ARG A 22 -3.89 10.24 12.43
CA ARG A 22 -3.83 9.49 11.17
C ARG A 22 -2.40 9.35 10.62
N GLU A 23 -1.48 9.03 11.53
CA GLU A 23 -0.05 8.84 11.28
C GLU A 23 0.29 7.37 11.52
N TYR A 24 1.02 6.78 10.58
CA TYR A 24 1.41 5.37 10.59
C TYR A 24 2.88 5.24 10.24
N GLU A 25 3.47 4.14 10.68
CA GLU A 25 4.88 3.82 10.46
C GLU A 25 4.99 2.38 9.99
N LEU A 26 5.86 2.14 8.99
CA LEU A 26 6.26 0.82 8.55
C LEU A 26 7.67 0.55 9.08
N ASN A 27 7.81 -0.47 9.92
CA ASN A 27 9.04 -0.75 10.65
C ASN A 27 9.53 -2.18 10.39
N PHE A 28 10.85 -2.37 10.44
CA PHE A 28 11.50 -3.67 10.56
C PHE A 28 12.30 -3.70 11.87
N GLY A 29 11.82 -4.47 12.85
CA GLY A 29 12.37 -4.38 14.21
C GLY A 29 12.26 -2.96 14.76
N GLU A 30 13.41 -2.34 15.05
CA GLU A 30 13.52 -0.95 15.52
C GLU A 30 13.79 0.05 14.38
N GLU A 31 14.05 -0.42 13.15
CA GLU A 31 14.29 0.45 11.99
C GLU A 31 12.96 0.94 11.40
N GLN A 32 12.77 2.27 11.34
CA GLN A 32 11.65 2.87 10.62
C GLN A 32 11.98 2.96 9.13
N LEU A 33 11.23 2.22 8.31
CA LEU A 33 11.39 2.19 6.86
C LEU A 33 10.61 3.31 6.17
N MET A 34 9.37 3.53 6.62
CA MET A 34 8.48 4.52 6.02
C MET A 34 7.63 5.23 7.07
N LYS A 35 7.37 6.52 6.85
CA LYS A 35 6.37 7.29 7.57
C LYS A 35 5.20 7.58 6.65
N ILE A 36 3.99 7.37 7.15
CA ILE A 36 2.75 7.50 6.38
C ILE A 36 1.82 8.48 7.10
N ASN A 37 1.26 9.43 6.35
CA ASN A 37 0.25 10.36 6.85
C ASN A 37 -0.99 10.28 5.96
N VAL A 38 -2.13 9.89 6.53
CA VAL A 38 -3.41 9.88 5.81
C VAL A 38 -4.03 11.28 5.93
N ALA A 39 -4.16 11.97 4.80
CA ALA A 39 -4.57 13.37 4.70
C ALA A 39 -5.82 13.54 3.83
N GLY A 40 -6.26 14.80 3.71
CA GLY A 40 -7.41 15.21 2.90
C GLY A 40 -8.78 15.02 3.56
N PHE A 41 -9.81 15.66 2.99
CA PHE A 41 -11.20 15.51 3.44
C PHE A 41 -11.62 14.03 3.29
N PHE A 42 -12.11 13.44 4.38
CA PHE A 42 -12.45 12.01 4.49
C PHE A 42 -11.27 11.03 4.32
N GLY A 43 -10.01 11.48 4.39
CA GLY A 43 -8.85 10.59 4.28
C GLY A 43 -8.66 10.01 2.88
N ASN A 44 -8.87 10.82 1.84
CA ASN A 44 -8.80 10.42 0.44
C ASN A 44 -7.38 10.49 -0.16
N SER A 45 -6.39 10.97 0.60
CA SER A 45 -4.98 10.95 0.21
C SER A 45 -4.07 10.37 1.30
N VAL A 46 -2.90 9.91 0.88
CA VAL A 46 -1.84 9.38 1.71
C VAL A 46 -0.52 9.97 1.24
N LEU A 47 0.21 10.55 2.17
CA LEU A 47 1.59 10.97 2.00
C LEU A 47 2.51 9.88 2.57
N ILE A 48 3.54 9.55 1.80
CA ILE A 48 4.50 8.51 2.12
C ILE A 48 5.88 9.17 2.09
N GLU A 49 6.61 9.02 3.18
CA GLU A 49 7.96 9.53 3.33
C GLU A 49 8.92 8.37 3.62
N THR A 50 9.99 8.30 2.85
CA THR A 50 11.04 7.27 2.98
C THR A 50 12.41 7.92 2.80
N SER A 51 13.48 7.21 3.10
CA SER A 51 14.83 7.74 2.86
C SER A 51 15.19 7.93 1.38
N ILE A 52 14.44 7.30 0.46
CA ILE A 52 14.74 7.30 -0.99
C ILE A 52 13.77 8.15 -1.80
N GLY A 53 12.70 8.65 -1.20
CA GLY A 53 11.70 9.44 -1.90
C GLY A 53 10.43 9.66 -1.11
N ASN A 54 9.63 10.60 -1.62
CA ASN A 54 8.35 10.97 -1.06
C ASN A 54 7.26 10.85 -2.14
N TRP A 55 6.17 10.19 -1.80
CA TRP A 55 5.06 9.93 -2.72
C TRP A 55 3.74 10.36 -2.12
N GLU A 56 2.80 10.63 -3.01
CA GLU A 56 1.41 10.87 -2.66
C GLU A 56 0.53 9.89 -3.44
N ILE A 57 -0.34 9.21 -2.71
CA ILE A 57 -1.43 8.40 -3.24
C ILE A 57 -2.71 9.19 -3.00
N TYR A 58 -3.51 9.44 -4.03
CA TYR A 58 -4.72 10.23 -3.90
C TYR A 58 -5.80 9.75 -4.84
N LYS A 59 -7.05 10.10 -4.52
CA LYS A 59 -8.20 9.82 -5.38
C LYS A 59 -8.45 11.04 -6.28
N GLU A 60 -8.27 10.90 -7.59
CA GLU A 60 -8.51 11.99 -8.57
C GLU A 60 -9.96 12.48 -8.59
N SER A 61 -10.91 11.57 -8.37
CA SER A 61 -12.33 11.89 -8.40
C SER A 61 -13.11 10.96 -7.48
N ILE A 62 -14.07 11.50 -6.73
CA ILE A 62 -14.93 10.74 -5.82
C ILE A 62 -15.70 9.63 -6.57
N TRP A 63 -15.96 9.84 -7.87
CA TRP A 63 -16.74 8.92 -8.72
C TRP A 63 -15.91 7.79 -9.34
N ARG A 64 -14.58 7.95 -9.46
CA ARG A 64 -13.72 6.91 -10.04
C ARG A 64 -13.26 5.92 -8.96
N ALA A 65 -13.38 4.63 -9.25
CA ALA A 65 -12.88 3.54 -8.41
C ALA A 65 -11.40 3.31 -8.70
N GLY A 66 -10.53 4.22 -8.23
CA GLY A 66 -9.09 4.13 -8.43
C GLY A 66 -8.30 5.14 -7.60
N TYR A 67 -6.98 5.00 -7.62
CA TYR A 67 -6.05 5.93 -6.97
C TYR A 67 -4.95 6.29 -7.96
N SER A 68 -4.46 7.52 -7.91
CA SER A 68 -3.31 7.97 -8.67
C SER A 68 -2.13 8.19 -7.74
N ILE A 69 -0.93 8.01 -8.27
CA ILE A 69 0.31 8.08 -7.54
C ILE A 69 1.23 9.08 -8.22
N ARG A 70 1.75 10.00 -7.41
CA ARG A 70 2.68 11.05 -7.84
C ARG A 70 3.81 11.23 -6.85
N LEU A 71 4.88 11.88 -7.30
CA LEU A 71 5.91 12.37 -6.38
C LEU A 71 5.34 13.52 -5.56
N LYS A 72 5.72 13.61 -4.28
CA LYS A 72 5.27 14.70 -3.40
C LYS A 72 5.63 16.05 -4.03
N GLY A 73 4.63 16.93 -4.16
CA GLY A 73 4.80 18.27 -4.75
C GLY A 73 4.79 18.33 -6.27
N ARG A 74 4.64 17.20 -6.98
CA ARG A 74 4.38 17.20 -8.43
C ARG A 74 2.89 17.13 -8.71
N GLU A 75 2.46 17.73 -9.81
CA GLU A 75 1.04 17.72 -10.20
C GLU A 75 0.67 16.42 -10.93
N LEU A 76 1.50 16.02 -11.89
CA LEU A 76 1.21 14.90 -12.78
C LEU A 76 1.49 13.55 -12.11
N PRO A 77 0.51 12.61 -12.10
CA PRO A 77 0.73 11.25 -11.65
C PRO A 77 1.56 10.45 -12.64
N PHE A 78 2.37 9.52 -12.13
CA PHE A 78 3.19 8.61 -12.94
C PHE A 78 2.68 7.17 -12.90
N ALA A 79 1.82 6.83 -11.94
CA ALA A 79 1.22 5.51 -11.82
C ALA A 79 -0.24 5.64 -11.35
N LYS A 80 -1.03 4.61 -11.60
CA LYS A 80 -2.43 4.56 -11.17
C LYS A 80 -2.84 3.14 -10.78
N TYR A 81 -3.75 3.07 -9.82
CA TYR A 81 -4.49 1.87 -9.45
C TYR A 81 -5.90 1.94 -10.03
N VAL A 82 -6.29 0.88 -10.71
CA VAL A 82 -7.63 0.69 -11.27
C VAL A 82 -8.26 -0.50 -10.57
N LYS A 83 -9.40 -0.29 -9.91
CA LYS A 83 -10.17 -1.38 -9.30
C LYS A 83 -10.90 -2.17 -10.40
N ASP A 84 -10.88 -3.49 -10.30
CA ASP A 84 -11.69 -4.33 -11.18
C ASP A 84 -13.16 -4.22 -10.79
N LYS A 85 -14.05 -3.93 -11.76
CA LYS A 85 -15.48 -3.63 -11.49
C LYS A 85 -16.25 -4.79 -10.82
N PHE A 86 -15.81 -6.04 -11.02
CA PHE A 86 -16.55 -7.23 -10.60
C PHE A 86 -15.75 -8.19 -9.72
N LYS A 87 -14.51 -7.83 -9.34
CA LYS A 87 -13.63 -8.71 -8.58
C LYS A 87 -13.09 -7.99 -7.35
N SER A 88 -12.68 -8.78 -6.36
CA SER A 88 -11.97 -8.29 -5.18
C SER A 88 -10.51 -7.87 -5.49
N SER A 89 -10.17 -7.73 -6.77
CA SER A 89 -8.84 -7.41 -7.29
C SER A 89 -8.76 -6.01 -7.88
N GLY A 90 -7.54 -5.62 -8.25
CA GLY A 90 -7.31 -4.48 -9.14
C GLY A 90 -5.91 -4.50 -9.71
N THR A 91 -5.65 -3.59 -10.63
CA THR A 91 -4.40 -3.51 -11.37
C THR A 91 -3.70 -2.19 -11.06
N ILE A 92 -2.40 -2.26 -10.82
CA ILE A 92 -1.52 -1.10 -10.73
C ILE A 92 -0.83 -0.98 -12.08
N GLU A 93 -1.00 0.16 -12.72
CA GLU A 93 -0.30 0.54 -13.94
C GLU A 93 0.88 1.44 -13.55
N LEU A 94 2.08 0.93 -13.82
CA LEU A 94 3.35 1.60 -13.60
C LEU A 94 3.81 2.31 -14.88
N PRO A 95 4.83 3.20 -14.79
CA PRO A 95 5.49 3.75 -15.97
C PRO A 95 5.95 2.65 -16.93
N ARG A 96 6.05 2.98 -18.23
CA ARG A 96 6.52 2.07 -19.28
C ARG A 96 5.63 0.83 -19.49
N GLY A 97 4.37 0.87 -19.06
CA GLY A 97 3.36 -0.17 -19.33
C GLY A 97 3.46 -1.42 -18.46
N GLN A 98 4.35 -1.43 -17.47
CA GLN A 98 4.42 -2.50 -16.48
C GLN A 98 3.14 -2.55 -15.64
N LYS A 99 2.68 -3.76 -15.31
CA LYS A 99 1.46 -3.94 -14.51
C LYS A 99 1.69 -4.88 -13.35
N LEU A 100 1.12 -4.55 -12.20
CA LEU A 100 1.04 -5.42 -11.03
C LEU A 100 -0.41 -5.66 -10.68
N LYS A 101 -0.70 -6.84 -10.13
CA LYS A 101 -2.06 -7.22 -9.73
C LYS A 101 -2.15 -7.26 -8.22
N ILE A 102 -3.17 -6.61 -7.68
CA ILE A 102 -3.58 -6.74 -6.28
C ILE A 102 -4.73 -7.74 -6.24
N GLU A 103 -4.59 -8.78 -5.43
CA GLU A 103 -5.66 -9.73 -5.13
C GLU A 103 -5.95 -9.70 -3.64
N SER A 104 -7.22 -9.67 -3.26
CA SER A 104 -7.61 -9.82 -1.85
C SER A 104 -8.41 -11.09 -1.66
N ASN A 105 -8.00 -11.89 -0.68
CA ASN A 105 -8.81 -12.99 -0.19
C ASN A 105 -9.63 -12.50 0.99
N ILE A 106 -10.90 -12.15 0.72
CA ILE A 106 -11.81 -11.53 1.69
C ILE A 106 -12.01 -12.44 2.90
N TRP A 107 -12.13 -13.75 2.70
CA TRP A 107 -12.34 -14.73 3.77
C TRP A 107 -11.18 -14.81 4.75
N LYS A 108 -9.95 -14.60 4.27
CA LYS A 108 -8.74 -14.67 5.10
C LYS A 108 -8.25 -13.29 5.56
N GLY A 109 -8.88 -12.20 5.11
CA GLY A 109 -8.44 -10.84 5.38
C GLY A 109 -7.04 -10.53 4.84
N THR A 110 -6.60 -11.24 3.80
CA THR A 110 -5.26 -11.14 3.24
C THR A 110 -5.24 -10.44 1.89
N TYR A 111 -4.15 -9.74 1.60
CA TYR A 111 -3.89 -9.12 0.30
C TYR A 111 -2.58 -9.64 -0.26
N GLN A 112 -2.51 -9.75 -1.58
CA GLN A 112 -1.32 -10.19 -2.31
C GLN A 112 -1.04 -9.23 -3.44
N LEU A 113 0.24 -8.89 -3.58
CA LEU A 113 0.78 -8.21 -4.76
C LEU A 113 1.43 -9.24 -5.66
N LYS A 114 1.02 -9.29 -6.94
CA LYS A 114 1.54 -10.21 -7.94
C LYS A 114 2.10 -9.45 -9.13
N ASN A 115 3.15 -10.01 -9.74
CA ASN A 115 3.61 -9.55 -11.05
C ASN A 115 2.72 -10.08 -12.18
N GLN A 116 3.03 -9.74 -13.44
CA GLN A 116 2.28 -10.21 -14.61
C GLN A 116 2.34 -11.73 -14.81
N ALA A 117 3.42 -12.37 -14.37
CA ALA A 117 3.58 -13.83 -14.40
C ALA A 117 2.78 -14.55 -13.29
N GLY A 118 2.12 -13.81 -12.39
CA GLY A 118 1.37 -14.37 -11.27
C GLY A 118 2.20 -14.70 -10.03
N THR A 119 3.50 -14.43 -10.06
CA THR A 119 4.39 -14.60 -8.90
C THR A 119 4.01 -13.61 -7.80
N ILE A 120 3.87 -14.10 -6.57
CA ILE A 120 3.57 -13.28 -5.40
C ILE A 120 4.84 -12.53 -4.99
N LEU A 121 4.79 -11.21 -4.98
CA LEU A 121 5.87 -10.35 -4.53
C LEU A 121 5.76 -10.06 -3.04
N THR A 122 4.53 -9.85 -2.56
CA THR A 122 4.26 -9.45 -1.18
C THR A 122 2.91 -9.96 -0.71
N THR A 123 2.85 -10.40 0.54
CA THR A 123 1.62 -10.78 1.24
C THR A 123 1.36 -9.84 2.41
N PHE A 124 0.10 -9.47 2.62
CA PHE A 124 -0.35 -8.60 3.70
C PHE A 124 -1.38 -9.35 4.54
N ASN A 125 -1.13 -9.42 5.84
CA ASN A 125 -2.00 -10.08 6.81
C ASN A 125 -2.40 -9.08 7.89
N ASN A 126 -3.70 -8.90 8.09
CA ASN A 126 -4.21 -8.19 9.26
C ASN A 126 -4.09 -9.09 10.48
N LYS A 127 -3.29 -8.70 11.48
CA LYS A 127 -3.28 -9.42 12.75
C LYS A 127 -4.37 -8.82 13.64
N ILE A 128 -5.30 -9.65 14.09
CA ILE A 128 -6.28 -9.25 15.11
C ILE A 128 -5.50 -9.04 16.41
N SER A 129 -5.32 -7.78 16.81
CA SER A 129 -4.66 -7.41 18.06
C SER A 129 -5.30 -6.13 18.59
N PHE A 130 -5.09 -5.83 19.88
CA PHE A 130 -5.65 -4.64 20.55
C PHE A 130 -5.24 -3.31 19.89
N LYS A 131 -4.13 -3.31 19.14
CA LYS A 131 -3.75 -2.21 18.24
C LYS A 131 -3.86 -2.72 16.80
N GLU A 132 -4.41 -1.90 15.90
CA GLU A 132 -4.40 -2.24 14.48
C GLU A 132 -2.96 -2.38 13.99
N LYS A 133 -2.61 -3.60 13.56
CA LYS A 133 -1.30 -3.94 13.00
C LYS A 133 -1.50 -4.74 11.72
N MET A 134 -0.76 -4.36 10.69
CA MET A 134 -0.68 -5.13 9.45
C MET A 134 0.74 -5.67 9.31
N ILE A 135 0.84 -6.99 9.10
CA ILE A 135 2.10 -7.66 8.80
C ILE A 135 2.23 -7.72 7.29
N ILE A 136 3.36 -7.26 6.78
CA ILE A 136 3.72 -7.27 5.37
C ILE A 136 4.93 -8.19 5.22
N LYS A 137 4.79 -9.24 4.41
CA LYS A 137 5.87 -10.18 4.13
C LYS A 137 6.32 -10.05 2.68
N ILE A 138 7.60 -9.77 2.46
CA ILE A 138 8.22 -9.78 1.14
C ILE A 138 8.49 -11.24 0.76
N GLU A 139 7.79 -11.76 -0.24
CA GLU A 139 7.87 -13.18 -0.61
C GLU A 139 8.96 -13.43 -1.65
N ASN A 140 9.17 -12.49 -2.57
CA ASN A 140 10.14 -12.62 -3.66
C ASN A 140 10.88 -11.31 -3.93
N ARG A 141 12.13 -11.42 -4.40
CA ARG A 141 12.94 -10.29 -4.88
C ARG A 141 12.23 -9.61 -6.04
N SER A 142 12.18 -8.28 -6.03
CA SER A 142 11.56 -7.51 -7.09
C SER A 142 12.17 -6.11 -7.16
N GLU A 143 12.79 -5.80 -8.29
CA GLU A 143 13.29 -4.44 -8.60
C GLU A 143 12.15 -3.41 -8.58
N LEU A 144 10.92 -3.83 -8.88
CA LEU A 144 9.74 -2.97 -8.80
C LEU A 144 9.42 -2.58 -7.37
N LEU A 145 9.61 -3.47 -6.39
CA LEU A 145 9.41 -3.11 -4.99
C LEU A 145 10.49 -2.12 -4.54
N ASP A 146 11.74 -2.34 -4.94
CA ASP A 146 12.86 -1.48 -4.57
C ASP A 146 12.72 -0.07 -5.17
N THR A 147 12.29 0.02 -6.43
CA THR A 147 12.11 1.29 -7.14
C THR A 147 10.80 1.99 -6.73
N HIS A 148 9.79 1.23 -6.31
CA HIS A 148 8.44 1.73 -6.01
C HIS A 148 7.95 1.26 -4.62
N PRO A 149 8.61 1.71 -3.53
CA PRO A 149 8.25 1.29 -2.17
C PRO A 149 6.81 1.68 -1.78
N TRP A 150 6.26 2.72 -2.40
CA TRP A 150 4.87 3.15 -2.22
C TRP A 150 3.84 2.07 -2.55
N LEU A 151 4.21 1.04 -3.33
CA LEU A 151 3.37 -0.12 -3.62
C LEU A 151 2.84 -0.79 -2.35
N LEU A 152 3.69 -0.89 -1.31
CA LEU A 152 3.29 -1.48 -0.05
C LEU A 152 2.17 -0.70 0.62
N ILE A 153 2.31 0.62 0.64
CA ILE A 153 1.36 1.51 1.30
C ILE A 153 0.05 1.61 0.51
N LEU A 154 0.10 1.53 -0.83
CA LEU A 154 -1.11 1.50 -1.65
C LEU A 154 -2.04 0.34 -1.26
N ILE A 155 -1.48 -0.86 -1.08
CA ILE A 155 -2.26 -2.06 -0.74
C ILE A 155 -2.87 -1.93 0.65
N TRP A 156 -2.06 -1.49 1.63
CA TRP A 156 -2.54 -1.19 2.97
C TRP A 156 -3.66 -0.13 2.95
N PHE A 157 -3.49 0.95 2.17
CA PHE A 157 -4.47 2.03 2.10
C PHE A 157 -5.79 1.55 1.48
N ILE A 158 -5.73 0.70 0.46
CA ILE A 158 -6.92 0.03 -0.10
C ILE A 158 -7.62 -0.82 0.97
N ALA A 159 -6.86 -1.57 1.76
CA ALA A 159 -7.41 -2.39 2.85
C ALA A 159 -8.08 -1.53 3.93
N LEU A 160 -7.45 -0.43 4.34
CA LEU A 160 -7.99 0.53 5.30
C LEU A 160 -9.31 1.13 4.80
N GLN A 161 -9.34 1.58 3.54
CA GLN A 161 -10.53 2.17 2.92
C GLN A 161 -11.71 1.19 2.81
N ARG A 162 -11.42 -0.09 2.52
CA ARG A 162 -12.45 -1.15 2.52
C ARG A 162 -13.02 -1.38 3.91
N LYS A 163 -12.16 -1.42 4.94
CA LYS A 163 -12.58 -1.58 6.34
C LYS A 163 -13.48 -0.43 6.79
N GLN A 164 -13.11 0.81 6.48
CA GLN A 164 -13.91 1.99 6.83
C GLN A 164 -15.29 1.98 6.17
N ARG A 165 -15.39 1.55 4.90
CA ARG A 165 -16.68 1.42 4.22
C ARG A 165 -17.58 0.35 4.84
N ALA A 166 -17.00 -0.79 5.24
CA ALA A 166 -17.75 -1.87 5.88
C ALA A 166 -18.27 -1.48 7.29
N ALA A 167 -17.60 -0.56 7.99
CA ALA A 167 -18.06 -0.07 9.29
C ALA A 167 -19.14 1.03 9.21
N ALA A 168 -19.32 1.63 8.02
CA ALA A 168 -20.30 2.70 7.77
C ALA A 168 -21.60 2.21 7.09
N SER A 169 -21.67 0.92 6.78
CA SER A 169 -22.82 0.22 6.18
C SER A 169 -23.52 -0.65 7.21
#